data_AF-A0A6B3F2I2-F1
#
_entry.id   AF-A0A6B3F2I2-F1
#
_cell.length_a   1.000
_cell.length_b   1.000
_cell.length_c   1.000
_cell.angle_alpha   90.00
_cell.angle_beta   90.00
_cell.angle_gamma   90.00
#
_symmetry.space_group_name_H-M   'P 1'
#
loop_
_entity.id
_entity.type
_entity.pdbx_description
1 polymer ?
#
loop_
_entity_poly.entity_id
_entity_poly.type
_entity_poly.pdbx_seq_one_letter_code
_entity_poly.pdbx_strand_id
1 'polypeptide(L)' 'RFFDAVHPGVVVNCAGTVRGGARDLTRHNTVAVATICEALRRSGCGARLVQLGCGAEYGPSQPGSSTAEDAVPRPGGPY' A
#
# COMPACT_ATOMS: atom_id res chain seq x y z
N ARG A 1 -15.15 16.79 -3.19
CA ARG A 1 -14.40 15.62 -3.72
C ARG A 1 -14.90 14.37 -2.97
N PHE A 2 -14.64 13.14 -3.41
CA PHE A 2 -15.24 11.93 -2.79
C PHE A 2 -15.08 11.88 -1.27
N PHE A 3 -13.86 12.12 -0.75
CA PHE A 3 -13.61 12.11 0.69
C PHE A 3 -14.24 13.26 1.47
N ASP A 4 -14.48 14.42 0.85
CA ASP A 4 -15.24 15.50 1.51
C ASP A 4 -16.71 15.13 1.68
N ALA A 5 -17.25 14.34 0.75
CA ALA A 5 -18.67 13.94 0.78
C ALA A 5 -18.94 12.83 1.80
N VAL A 6 -18.01 11.86 1.93
CA VAL A 6 -18.18 10.72 2.86
C VAL A 6 -17.50 10.95 4.22
N HIS A 7 -16.63 11.95 4.33
CA HIS A 7 -15.94 12.40 5.56
C HIS A 7 -15.46 11.24 6.47
N PRO A 8 -14.58 10.36 5.97
CA PRO A 8 -14.18 9.18 6.73
C PRO A 8 -13.25 9.56 7.88
N GLY A 9 -13.37 8.86 9.02
CA GLY A 9 -12.38 8.95 10.09
C GLY A 9 -11.12 8.11 9.82
N VAL A 10 -11.27 7.00 9.08
CA VAL A 10 -10.20 6.08 8.71
C VAL A 10 -10.45 5.55 7.30
N VAL A 11 -9.39 5.39 6.53
CA VAL A 11 -9.38 4.71 5.24
C VAL A 11 -8.45 3.51 5.36
N VAL A 12 -8.98 2.30 5.16
CA VAL A 12 -8.17 1.07 5.10
C VAL A 12 -8.08 0.62 3.65
N ASN A 13 -6.90 0.69 3.06
CA ASN A 13 -6.69 0.23 1.70
C ASN A 13 -6.25 -1.23 1.67
N CYS A 14 -7.19 -2.11 1.33
CA CYS A 14 -6.95 -3.53 1.06
C CYS A 14 -6.94 -3.83 -0.46
N ALA A 15 -7.09 -2.82 -1.32
CA ALA A 15 -7.09 -3.01 -2.75
C ALA A 15 -5.66 -3.15 -3.28
N GLY A 16 -5.45 -4.17 -4.13
CA GLY A 16 -4.19 -4.49 -4.75
C GLY A 16 -4.31 -5.75 -5.61
N THR A 17 -3.23 -6.13 -6.30
CA THR A 17 -3.15 -7.38 -7.04
C THR A 17 -1.82 -8.08 -6.80
N VAL A 18 -1.88 -9.40 -6.63
CA VAL A 18 -0.69 -10.27 -6.44
C VAL A 18 -0.32 -11.03 -7.72
N ARG A 19 -1.05 -10.78 -8.80
CA ARG A 19 -0.92 -11.44 -10.10
C ARG A 19 -1.02 -10.41 -11.23
N GLY A 20 -0.45 -10.75 -12.37
CA GLY A 20 -0.46 -9.92 -13.57
C GLY A 20 0.94 -9.52 -14.00
N GLY A 21 1.03 -8.73 -15.08
CA GLY A 21 2.31 -8.18 -15.53
C GLY A 21 2.76 -7.01 -14.65
N ALA A 22 4.01 -6.59 -14.80
CA ALA A 22 4.59 -5.46 -14.05
C ALA A 22 3.71 -4.20 -14.10
N ARG A 23 3.11 -3.90 -15.26
CA ARG A 23 2.18 -2.78 -15.43
C ARG A 23 0.93 -2.89 -14.55
N ASP A 24 0.34 -4.08 -14.46
CA ASP A 24 -0.84 -4.31 -13.63
C ASP A 24 -0.50 -4.20 -12.15
N LEU A 25 0.63 -4.79 -11.75
CA LEU A 25 1.14 -4.73 -10.39
C LEU A 25 1.40 -3.27 -9.97
N THR A 26 2.13 -2.49 -10.77
CA THR A 26 2.38 -1.06 -10.51
C THR A 26 1.08 -0.26 -10.44
N ARG A 27 0.14 -0.50 -11.36
CA ARG A 27 -1.13 0.25 -11.39
C ARG A 27 -1.95 0.05 -10.11
N HIS A 28 -2.10 -1.20 -9.68
CA HIS A 28 -2.98 -1.53 -8.55
C HIS A 28 -2.30 -1.37 -7.20
N ASN A 29 -0.98 -1.59 -7.09
CA ASN A 29 -0.28 -1.56 -5.80
C ASN A 29 0.43 -0.23 -5.53
N THR A 30 0.81 0.53 -6.57
CA THR A 30 1.54 1.80 -6.41
C THR A 30 0.68 3.00 -6.79
N VAL A 31 0.15 3.02 -8.02
CA VAL A 31 -0.59 4.19 -8.52
C VAL A 31 -1.90 4.38 -7.76
N ALA A 32 -2.61 3.31 -7.44
CA ALA A 32 -3.84 3.38 -6.66
C ALA A 32 -3.60 3.97 -5.26
N VAL A 33 -2.54 3.52 -4.56
CA VAL A 33 -2.16 4.03 -3.23
C VAL A 33 -1.79 5.51 -3.31
N ALA A 34 -0.97 5.89 -4.29
CA ALA A 34 -0.63 7.29 -4.52
C ALA A 34 -1.87 8.16 -4.78
N THR A 35 -2.86 7.63 -5.50
CA THR A 35 -4.13 8.31 -5.76
C THR A 35 -4.94 8.53 -4.47
N ILE A 36 -4.97 7.54 -3.57
CA ILE A 36 -5.62 7.68 -2.26
C ILE A 36 -4.91 8.74 -1.41
N CYS A 37 -3.58 8.68 -1.31
CA CYS A 37 -2.79 9.66 -0.58
C CYS A 37 -3.05 11.08 -1.09
N GLU A 38 -3.06 11.26 -2.41
CA GLU A 38 -3.34 12.55 -3.03
C GLU A 38 -4.78 13.03 -2.79
N ALA A 39 -5.76 12.12 -2.87
CA ALA A 39 -7.15 12.45 -2.59
C ALA A 39 -7.35 12.88 -1.13
N LEU A 40 -6.69 12.20 -0.17
CA LEU A 40 -6.71 12.57 1.24
C LEU A 40 -6.03 13.92 1.47
N ARG A 41 -4.82 14.12 0.93
CA ARG A 41 -4.08 15.39 1.03
C ARG A 41 -4.87 16.59 0.49
N ARG A 42 -5.70 16.37 -0.53
CA ARG A 42 -6.55 17.39 -1.15
C ARG A 42 -7.94 17.52 -0.48
N SER A 43 -8.31 16.62 0.39
CA SER A 43 -9.59 16.68 1.10
C SER A 43 -9.46 17.52 2.38
N GLY A 44 -10.60 18.01 2.88
CA GLY A 44 -10.67 18.60 4.22
C GLY A 44 -10.75 17.55 5.34
N CYS A 45 -10.80 16.24 5.01
CA CYS A 45 -10.98 15.19 5.99
C CYS A 45 -9.64 14.85 6.69
N GLY A 46 -9.65 14.81 8.02
CA GLY A 46 -8.50 14.40 8.84
C GLY A 46 -8.36 12.88 8.97
N ALA A 47 -8.63 12.14 7.89
CA ALA A 47 -8.69 10.68 7.95
C ALA A 47 -7.31 10.05 8.16
N ARG A 48 -7.25 8.98 8.95
CA ARG A 48 -6.05 8.12 9.07
C ARG A 48 -6.05 7.10 7.94
N LEU A 49 -4.93 6.99 7.22
CA LEU A 49 -4.74 5.95 6.21
C LEU A 49 -4.03 4.73 6.81
N VAL A 50 -4.60 3.55 6.61
CA VAL A 50 -3.97 2.25 6.87
C VAL A 50 -3.78 1.54 5.53
N GLN A 51 -2.53 1.38 5.11
CA GLN A 51 -2.17 0.63 3.91
C GLN A 51 -1.78 -0.79 4.29
N LEU A 52 -2.38 -1.79 3.65
CA LEU A 52 -1.90 -3.17 3.79
C LEU A 52 -0.69 -3.39 2.87
N GLY A 53 0.45 -3.72 3.47
CA GLY A 53 1.67 -4.13 2.78
C GLY A 53 1.81 -5.65 2.68
N CYS A 54 2.97 -6.11 2.22
CA CYS A 54 3.30 -7.53 2.10
C CYS A 54 4.72 -7.81 2.61
N GLY A 55 4.90 -8.94 3.32
CA GLY A 55 6.23 -9.39 3.73
C GLY A 55 7.20 -9.64 2.55
N ALA A 56 6.68 -9.80 1.33
CA ALA A 56 7.47 -9.93 0.11
C ALA A 56 8.36 -8.70 -0.17
N GLU A 57 8.02 -7.53 0.36
CA GLU A 57 8.82 -6.30 0.26
C GLU A 57 10.23 -6.47 0.85
N TYR A 58 10.33 -7.29 1.90
CA TYR A 58 11.59 -7.57 2.58
C TYR A 58 12.38 -8.73 1.94
N GLY A 59 11.75 -9.51 1.06
CA GLY A 59 12.34 -10.70 0.47
C GLY A 59 12.39 -11.91 1.42
N PRO A 60 13.07 -12.99 1.00
CA PRO A 60 13.20 -14.22 1.79
C PRO A 60 13.94 -13.99 3.11
N SER A 61 13.44 -14.57 4.20
CA SER A 61 14.08 -14.60 5.51
C SER A 61 14.35 -16.04 5.95
N GLN A 62 15.29 -16.21 6.90
CA GLN A 62 15.59 -17.54 7.43
C GLN A 62 14.39 -18.08 8.23
N PRO A 63 14.00 -19.36 8.08
CA PRO A 63 12.95 -19.94 8.91
C PRO A 63 13.24 -19.76 10.41
N GLY A 64 12.24 -19.28 11.15
CA GLY A 64 12.37 -18.99 12.59
C GLY A 64 12.96 -17.61 12.91
N SER A 65 13.28 -16.79 11.90
CA SER A 65 13.67 -15.38 12.10
C SER A 65 12.47 -14.43 11.99
N SER A 66 12.60 -13.26 12.62
CA SER A 66 11.71 -12.11 12.42
C SER A 66 12.40 -11.05 11.57
N THR A 67 11.63 -10.34 10.76
CA THR A 67 12.12 -9.21 9.96
C THR A 67 11.68 -7.91 10.64
N ALA A 68 12.63 -7.02 10.91
CA ALA A 68 12.34 -5.70 11.47
C ALA A 68 11.87 -4.73 10.37
N GLU A 69 11.09 -3.71 10.74
CA GLU A 69 10.56 -2.72 9.79
C GLU A 69 11.64 -1.86 9.14
N ASP A 70 12.82 -1.74 9.75
CA ASP A 70 13.99 -1.03 9.22
C ASP A 70 14.87 -1.90 8.29
N ALA A 71 14.49 -3.16 8.08
CA ALA A 71 15.19 -4.03 7.14
C ALA A 71 15.16 -3.45 5.72
N VAL A 72 16.32 -3.49 5.06
CA VAL A 72 16.45 -3.00 3.68
C VAL A 72 15.51 -3.80 2.76
N PRO A 73 14.64 -3.14 1.97
CA PRO A 73 13.77 -3.83 1.02
C PRO A 73 14.57 -4.66 0.00
N ARG A 74 14.16 -5.91 -0.20
CA ARG A 74 14.82 -6.89 -1.11
C ARG A 74 13.77 -7.76 -1.83
N PRO A 75 12.82 -7.17 -2.57
CA PRO A 75 11.78 -7.93 -3.24
C PRO A 75 12.40 -8.89 -4.27
N GLY A 76 11.88 -10.12 -4.30
CA GLY A 76 12.34 -11.17 -5.22
C GLY A 76 11.78 -11.06 -6.64
N GLY A 77 10.87 -10.12 -6.89
CA GLY A 77 10.18 -9.96 -8.16
C GLY A 77 9.41 -8.63 -8.26
N PRO A 78 8.63 -8.45 -9.34
CA PRO A 78 7.87 -7.23 -9.58
C PRO A 78 6.61 -7.06 -8.70
N TYR A 79 6.21 -8.10 -7.98
CA TYR A 79 5.28 -8.03 -6.84
C TYR A 79 6.12 -8.15 -5.57
#